data_AF-A0A9P0KTW9-F1
#
_entry.id   AF-A0A9P0KTW9-F1
#
_cell.length_a   1.000
_cell.length_b   1.000
_cell.length_c   1.000
_cell.angle_alpha   90.00
_cell.angle_beta   90.00
_cell.angle_gamma   90.00
#
_symmetry.space_group_name_H-M   'P 1'
#
loop_
_entity.id
_entity.type
_entity.pdbx_description
1 polymer ?
#
loop_
_entity_poly.entity_id
_entity_poly.type
_entity_poly.pdbx_seq_one_letter_code
_entity_poly.pdbx_strand_id
1 'polypeptide(L)'
;MRAVIYSALMFFEFFICYCFPAQELMTQSKELPDILYCTNWYRYQKHSKDVLTFLGKCQVPITLNVGGMVELDLRTAVAALKTMVSYSMFLRTMTLLSEG
;
A
#
# COMPACT_ATOMS: atom_id res chain seq x y z
N MET A 1 18.42 -20.84 -11.68
CA MET A 1 17.09 -21.18 -11.11
C MET A 1 16.97 -20.86 -9.62
N ARG A 2 17.88 -21.32 -8.75
CA ARG A 2 17.83 -21.02 -7.30
C ARG A 2 17.69 -19.53 -6.95
N ALA A 3 18.52 -18.65 -7.54
CA ALA A 3 18.48 -17.21 -7.27
C ALA A 3 17.13 -16.56 -7.63
N VAL A 4 16.49 -16.99 -8.73
CA VAL A 4 15.18 -16.47 -9.17
C VAL A 4 14.08 -16.91 -8.20
N ILE A 5 14.16 -18.13 -7.68
CA ILE A 5 13.20 -18.64 -6.69
C ILE A 5 13.34 -17.85 -5.38
N TYR A 6 14.56 -17.62 -4.90
CA TYR A 6 14.78 -16.83 -3.69
C TYR A 6 14.31 -15.38 -3.83
N SER A 7 14.60 -14.72 -4.95
CA SER A 7 14.13 -13.35 -5.17
C SER A 7 12.61 -13.25 -5.28
N ALA A 8 11.95 -14.23 -5.91
CA ALA A 8 10.50 -14.28 -5.98
C ALA A 8 9.85 -14.49 -4.61
N LEU A 9 10.41 -15.37 -3.78
CA LEU A 9 9.92 -15.62 -2.41
C LEU A 9 10.04 -14.38 -1.53
N MET A 10 11.18 -13.68 -1.58
CA MET A 10 11.40 -12.45 -0.80
C MET A 10 10.41 -11.35 -1.20
N PHE A 11 10.12 -11.20 -2.49
CA PHE A 11 9.10 -10.26 -2.96
C PHE A 11 7.70 -10.62 -2.48
N PHE A 12 7.37 -11.90 -2.49
CA PHE A 12 6.07 -12.39 -2.05
C PHE A 12 5.87 -12.18 -0.54
N GLU A 13 6.91 -12.45 0.26
CA GLU A 13 6.89 -12.19 1.70
C GLU A 13 6.73 -10.70 1.99
N PHE A 14 7.47 -9.83 1.28
CA PHE A 14 7.29 -8.38 1.40
C PHE A 14 5.86 -7.94 1.07
N PHE A 15 5.29 -8.49 0.01
CA PHE A 15 3.93 -8.17 -0.43
C PHE A 15 2.88 -8.56 0.61
N ILE A 16 2.98 -9.75 1.19
CA ILE A 16 2.05 -10.24 2.22
C ILE A 16 2.22 -9.48 3.53
N CYS A 17 3.46 -9.32 4.00
CA CYS A 17 3.72 -8.73 5.32
C CYS A 17 3.47 -7.21 5.36
N TYR A 18 3.64 -6.51 4.24
CA TYR A 18 3.57 -5.04 4.22
C TYR A 18 2.46 -4.50 3.32
N CYS A 19 2.48 -4.81 2.02
CA CYS A 19 1.55 -4.18 1.07
C CYS A 19 0.09 -4.56 1.31
N PHE A 20 -0.17 -5.83 1.64
CA PHE A 20 -1.52 -6.32 1.89
C PHE A 20 -2.18 -5.65 3.12
N PRO A 21 -1.60 -5.71 4.33
CA PRO A 21 -2.21 -5.06 5.49
C PRO A 21 -2.23 -3.53 5.36
N ALA A 22 -1.25 -2.92 4.68
CA ALA A 22 -1.27 -1.50 4.37
C ALA A 22 -2.52 -1.12 3.56
N GLN A 23 -2.83 -1.86 2.49
CA GLN A 23 -3.98 -1.56 1.65
C GLN A 23 -5.32 -1.76 2.37
N GLU A 24 -5.44 -2.86 3.13
CA GLU A 24 -6.63 -3.12 3.95
C GLU A 24 -6.86 -2.00 4.96
N LEU A 25 -5.80 -1.57 5.65
CA LEU A 25 -5.87 -0.49 6.63
C LEU A 25 -6.28 0.84 5.96
N MET A 26 -5.73 1.17 4.79
CA MET A 26 -6.11 2.36 4.03
C MET A 26 -7.57 2.33 3.61
N THR A 27 -8.05 1.17 3.15
CA THR A 27 -9.43 0.98 2.70
C THR A 27 -10.40 1.15 3.86
N GLN A 28 -10.17 0.44 4.97
CA GLN A 28 -10.98 0.56 6.17
C GLN A 28 -10.97 1.98 6.73
N SER A 29 -9.79 2.62 6.77
CA SER A 29 -9.68 4.00 7.24
C SER A 29 -10.50 4.99 6.40
N LYS A 30 -10.67 4.72 5.12
CA LYS A 30 -11.47 5.57 4.22
C LYS A 30 -12.97 5.40 4.44
N GLU A 31 -13.41 4.21 4.84
CA GLU A 31 -14.82 3.91 5.12
C GLU A 31 -15.26 4.30 6.54
N LEU A 32 -14.32 4.28 7.51
CA LEU A 32 -14.56 4.69 8.90
C LEU A 32 -15.30 6.04 9.08
N PRO A 33 -14.90 7.15 8.43
CA PRO A 33 -15.57 8.44 8.61
C PRO A 33 -17.02 8.42 8.13
N ASP A 34 -17.34 7.69 7.05
CA ASP A 34 -18.71 7.59 6.52
C ASP A 34 -19.63 6.82 7.48
N ILE A 35 -19.14 5.70 8.01
CA ILE A 35 -19.86 4.90 9.01
C ILE A 35 -20.09 5.72 10.28
N LEU A 36 -19.06 6.43 10.73
CA LEU A 36 -19.12 7.25 11.92
C LEU A 36 -20.10 8.42 11.76
N TYR A 37 -20.12 9.05 10.58
CA TYR A 37 -21.07 10.12 10.26
C TYR A 37 -22.53 9.62 10.28
N CYS A 38 -22.78 8.43 9.73
CA CYS A 38 -24.08 7.78 9.73
C CYS A 38 -24.55 7.31 11.12
N THR A 39 -23.66 7.30 12.11
CA THR A 39 -24.02 6.93 13.49
C THR A 39 -24.78 8.09 14.15
N ASN A 40 -25.78 7.81 14.99
CA ASN A 40 -26.54 8.83 15.75
C ASN A 40 -25.72 9.49 16.89
N TRP A 41 -24.45 9.86 16.65
CA TRP A 41 -23.51 10.37 17.64
C TRP A 41 -23.97 11.67 18.32
N TYR A 42 -24.75 12.48 17.60
CA TYR A 42 -25.36 13.71 18.11
C TYR A 42 -26.39 13.48 19.22
N ARG A 43 -26.95 12.27 19.36
CA ARG A 43 -27.84 11.92 20.48
C ARG A 43 -27.10 11.71 21.81
N TYR A 44 -25.78 11.49 21.77
CA TYR A 44 -24.96 11.26 22.95
C TYR A 44 -24.14 12.50 23.30
N GLN A 45 -24.77 13.43 24.03
CA GLN A 45 -24.22 14.75 24.36
C GLN A 45 -22.87 14.72 25.09
N LYS A 46 -22.58 13.63 25.83
CA LYS A 46 -21.30 13.45 26.56
C LYS A 46 -20.11 13.15 25.66
N HIS A 47 -20.33 12.53 24.50
CA HIS A 47 -19.26 12.02 23.62
C HIS A 47 -19.26 12.68 22.24
N SER A 48 -20.20 13.59 21.97
CA SER A 48 -20.35 14.24 20.66
C SER A 48 -19.11 15.04 20.23
N LYS A 49 -18.42 15.70 21.17
CA LYS A 49 -17.16 16.41 20.90
C LYS A 49 -16.02 15.45 20.54
N ASP A 50 -15.92 14.33 21.24
CA ASP A 50 -14.85 13.35 21.00
C ASP A 50 -15.04 12.69 19.63
N VAL A 51 -16.29 12.33 19.30
CA VAL A 51 -16.65 11.77 17.98
C VAL A 51 -16.38 12.77 16.85
N LEU A 52 -16.74 14.05 17.02
CA LEU A 52 -16.47 15.07 16.00
C LEU A 52 -14.96 15.28 15.79
N THR A 53 -14.19 15.29 16.89
CA THR A 53 -12.73 15.41 16.83
C THR A 53 -12.13 14.20 16.13
N PHE A 54 -12.59 12.99 16.44
CA PHE A 54 -12.15 11.76 15.80
C PHE A 54 -12.53 11.72 14.31
N LEU A 55 -13.74 12.15 13.94
CA LEU A 55 -14.18 12.25 12.54
C LEU A 55 -13.27 13.18 11.72
N GLY A 56 -12.91 14.35 12.28
CA GLY A 56 -11.98 15.27 11.62
C GLY A 56 -10.57 14.68 11.46
N LYS A 57 -10.15 13.78 12.36
CA LYS A 57 -8.87 13.05 12.24
C LYS A 57 -8.93 11.95 11.20
N CYS A 58 -10.03 11.20 11.11
CA CYS A 58 -10.22 10.12 10.14
C CYS A 58 -10.38 10.62 8.70
N GLN A 59 -10.81 11.87 8.49
CA GLN A 59 -10.84 12.48 7.16
C GLN A 59 -9.45 12.71 6.56
N VAL A 60 -8.39 12.71 7.38
CA VAL A 60 -7.02 12.76 6.87
C VAL A 60 -6.69 11.37 6.31
N PRO A 61 -6.42 11.24 5.01
CA PRO A 61 -6.12 9.95 4.41
C PRO A 61 -4.86 9.37 5.07
N ILE A 62 -4.94 8.12 5.53
CA ILE A 62 -3.77 7.40 6.04
C ILE A 62 -2.91 7.01 4.85
N THR A 63 -1.97 7.86 4.46
CA THR A 63 -0.96 7.54 3.45
C THR A 63 0.27 6.98 4.16
N LEU A 64 0.48 5.66 4.06
CA LEU A 64 1.67 5.00 4.58
C LEU A 64 2.84 5.29 3.64
N ASN A 65 3.54 6.39 3.93
CA ASN A 65 4.67 6.83 3.10
C ASN A 65 5.98 6.24 3.64
N VAL A 66 6.62 5.36 2.87
CA VAL A 66 7.94 4.81 3.21
C VAL A 66 9.01 5.84 2.90
N GLY A 67 9.74 6.23 3.95
CA GLY A 67 10.84 7.18 3.86
C GLY A 67 10.42 8.59 3.39
N GLY A 68 9.12 8.90 3.40
CA GLY A 68 8.59 10.17 2.89
C GLY A 68 8.59 10.31 1.37
N MET A 69 8.97 9.26 0.63
CA MET A 69 9.16 9.33 -0.84
C MET A 69 8.18 8.44 -1.61
N VAL A 70 7.75 7.32 -1.03
CA VAL A 70 6.98 6.29 -1.74
C VAL A 70 5.79 5.84 -0.90
N GLU A 71 4.59 6.05 -1.41
CA GLU A 71 3.38 5.48 -0.82
C GLU A 71 3.40 3.95 -0.94
N LEU A 72 3.27 3.27 0.20
CA LEU A 72 3.03 1.83 0.28
C LEU A 72 1.61 1.54 -0.19
N ASP A 73 1.46 1.44 -1.51
CA ASP A 73 0.28 0.92 -2.16
C ASP A 73 0.65 -0.32 -2.99
N LEU A 74 -0.32 -1.20 -3.17
CA LEU A 74 -0.31 -2.33 -4.09
C LEU A 74 0.13 -1.89 -5.49
N ARG A 75 -0.33 -0.70 -5.94
CA ARG A 75 0.05 -0.13 -7.24
C ARG A 75 1.56 0.10 -7.33
N THR A 76 2.16 0.66 -6.29
CA THR A 76 3.60 0.92 -6.23
C THR A 76 4.39 -0.38 -6.24
N ALA A 77 3.95 -1.40 -5.49
CA ALA A 77 4.60 -2.70 -5.48
C ALA A 77 4.56 -3.38 -6.87
N VAL A 78 3.43 -3.33 -7.56
CA VAL A 78 3.28 -3.84 -8.93
C VAL A 78 4.13 -3.04 -9.92
N ALA A 79 4.20 -1.71 -9.76
CA ALA A 79 5.07 -0.87 -10.57
C ALA A 79 6.55 -1.23 -10.39
N ALA A 80 7.00 -1.49 -9.16
CA ALA A 80 8.35 -1.95 -8.87
C ALA A 80 8.64 -3.32 -9.50
N LEU A 81 7.69 -4.27 -9.42
CA LEU A 81 7.85 -5.56 -10.09
C LEU A 81 7.97 -5.40 -11.61
N LYS A 82 7.17 -4.51 -12.21
CA LYS A 82 7.20 -4.22 -13.64
C LYS A 82 8.55 -3.65 -14.07
N THR A 83 9.13 -2.73 -13.32
CA THR A 83 10.45 -2.15 -13.64
C THR A 83 11.56 -3.20 -13.52
N MET A 84 11.51 -4.08 -12.51
CA MET A 84 12.45 -5.19 -12.38
C MET A 84 12.41 -6.14 -13.57
N VAL A 85 11.21 -6.53 -14.02
CA VAL A 85 11.04 -7.41 -15.19
C VAL A 85 11.48 -6.70 -16.47
N SER A 86 11.16 -5.41 -16.61
CA SER A 86 11.62 -4.61 -17.76
C SER A 86 13.15 -4.55 -17.82
N TYR A 87 13.80 -4.35 -16.68
CA TYR A 87 15.26 -4.30 -16.59
C TYR A 87 15.91 -5.65 -16.90
N SER A 88 15.35 -6.75 -16.39
CA SER A 88 15.85 -8.09 -16.69
C SER A 88 15.69 -8.47 -18.15
N MET A 89 14.59 -8.08 -18.79
CA MET A 89 14.38 -8.25 -20.23
C MET A 89 15.38 -7.42 -21.04
N PHE A 90 15.60 -6.15 -20.68
CA PHE A 90 16.59 -5.29 -21.33
C PHE A 90 18.00 -5.90 -21.27
N LEU A 91 18.44 -6.33 -20.08
CA LEU A 91 19.73 -6.98 -19.91
C LEU A 91 19.86 -8.23 -20.76
N ARG A 92 18.81 -9.06 -20.82
CA ARG A 92 18.78 -10.26 -21.65
C ARG A 92 18.96 -9.93 -23.14
N THR A 93 18.29 -8.89 -23.63
CA THR A 93 18.44 -8.45 -25.02
C THR A 93 19.86 -7.95 -25.30
N MET A 94 20.46 -7.17 -24.40
CA MET A 94 21.83 -6.69 -24.57
C MET A 94 22.86 -7.82 -24.58
N THR A 95 22.70 -8.84 -23.72
CA THR A 95 23.60 -10.00 -23.73
C THR A 95 23.48 -10.80 -25.02
N LEU A 96 22.27 -10.99 -25.55
CA LEU A 96 22.06 -11.70 -26.82
C LEU A 96 22.67 -10.96 -28.02
N LEU A 97 22.65 -9.62 -27.99
CA LEU A 97 23.27 -8.79 -29.03
C LEU A 97 24.80 -8.77 -28.95
N SER A 98 25.40 -9.10 -27.80
CA SER A 98 26.85 -9.15 -27.63
C SER A 98 27.46 -10.48 -28.09
N GLU A 99 26.65 -11.52 -28.27
CA GLU A 99 27.10 -12.88 -28.62
C GLU A 99 26.91 -13.23 -30.11
N GLY A 100 26.27 -12.36 -30.89
CA GLY A 100 26.07 -12.51 -32.35
C GLY A 100 26.90 -11.51 -33.15
#